data_AF-A0A6L6GW94-F1
#
_entry.id   AF-A0A6L6GW94-F1
#
_cell.length_a   1.000
_cell.length_b   1.000
_cell.length_c   1.000
_cell.angle_alpha   90.00
_cell.angle_beta   90.00
_cell.angle_gamma   90.00
#
_symmetry.space_group_name_H-M   'P 1'
#
loop_
_entity.id
_entity.type
_entity.pdbx_description
1 polymer ?
#
loop_
_entity_poly.entity_id
_entity_poly.type
_entity_poly.pdbx_seq_one_letter_code
_entity_poly.pdbx_strand_id
1 'polypeptide(L)'
;MTELKGETKPELVSTITGNWYKFERSPQVDLLLDLPNKMILGVSTSISSIECYIPGSDDVYYYAGDLNFKQTETSYSVDFHGRSIESLSFNNEKIQVPSGSDALSDVRIGLDVEKSINWFKNSKF
;
A
#
# COMPACT_ATOMS: atom_id res chain seq x y z
N MET A 1 -35.21 5.27 -9.31
CA MET A 1 -34.31 4.76 -10.37
C MET A 1 -32.91 5.12 -9.94
N THR A 2 -32.22 4.17 -9.32
CA THR A 2 -30.84 4.37 -8.87
C THR A 2 -29.96 3.80 -9.96
N GLU A 3 -29.20 4.67 -10.63
CA GLU A 3 -28.26 4.26 -11.68
C GLU A 3 -27.29 3.23 -11.11
N LEU A 4 -27.24 2.06 -11.74
CA LEU A 4 -26.18 1.08 -11.55
C LEU A 4 -24.87 1.76 -12.00
N LYS A 5 -23.95 1.99 -11.06
CA LYS A 5 -22.59 2.46 -11.35
C LYS A 5 -22.00 1.55 -12.44
N GLY A 6 -21.66 2.14 -13.58
CA GLY A 6 -21.12 1.41 -14.73
C GLY A 6 -19.88 0.63 -14.36
N GLU A 7 -19.78 -0.60 -14.87
CA GLU A 7 -18.58 -1.43 -14.78
C GLU A 7 -17.39 -0.64 -15.33
N THR A 8 -16.44 -0.31 -14.46
CA THR A 8 -15.15 0.26 -14.89
C THR A 8 -14.40 -0.82 -15.65
N LYS A 9 -14.12 -0.57 -16.93
CA LYS A 9 -13.32 -1.48 -17.75
C LYS A 9 -11.87 -1.46 -17.26
N PRO A 10 -11.22 -2.62 -17.08
CA PRO A 10 -9.82 -2.66 -16.69
C PRO A 10 -8.93 -1.95 -17.71
N GLU A 11 -7.88 -1.29 -17.21
CA GLU A 11 -6.91 -0.54 -18.01
C GLU A 11 -5.55 -1.23 -18.03
N LEU A 12 -4.87 -1.23 -19.18
CA LEU A 12 -3.53 -1.77 -19.32
C LEU A 12 -2.48 -0.70 -18.99
N VAL A 13 -1.58 -1.02 -18.07
CA VAL A 13 -0.53 -0.11 -17.60
C VAL A 13 0.81 -0.86 -17.55
N SER A 14 1.88 -0.20 -17.97
CA SER A 14 3.24 -0.76 -17.93
C SER A 14 3.96 -0.44 -16.63
N THR A 15 4.80 -1.37 -16.19
CA THR A 15 5.70 -1.24 -15.04
C THR A 15 7.11 -0.84 -15.47
N ILE A 16 8.00 -0.55 -14.52
CA ILE A 16 9.40 -0.17 -14.81
C ILE A 16 10.20 -1.26 -15.53
N THR A 17 9.79 -2.52 -15.44
CA THR A 17 10.43 -3.64 -16.13
C THR A 17 9.97 -3.77 -17.58
N GLY A 18 8.97 -2.98 -18.00
CA GLY A 18 8.35 -3.03 -19.33
C GLY A 18 7.20 -4.03 -19.44
N ASN A 19 6.87 -4.75 -18.35
CA ASN A 19 5.72 -5.67 -18.30
C ASN A 19 4.40 -4.90 -18.22
N TRP A 20 3.36 -5.42 -18.87
CA TRP A 20 2.02 -4.83 -18.92
C TRP A 20 1.03 -5.61 -18.06
N TYR A 21 0.21 -4.89 -17.29
CA TYR A 21 -0.76 -5.45 -16.37
C TYR A 21 -2.11 -4.74 -16.48
N LYS A 22 -3.20 -5.48 -16.25
CA LYS A 22 -4.56 -4.91 -16.21
C LYS A 22 -4.85 -4.44 -14.80
N PHE A 23 -5.40 -3.24 -14.64
CA PHE A 23 -5.84 -2.70 -13.36
C PHE A 23 -7.34 -2.41 -13.40
N GLU A 24 -8.05 -2.61 -12.29
CA GLU A 24 -9.47 -2.24 -12.15
C GLU A 24 -9.69 -0.74 -12.45
N ARG A 25 -8.70 0.08 -12.09
CA ARG A 25 -8.61 1.50 -12.40
C ARG A 25 -7.15 1.89 -12.60
N SER A 26 -6.88 2.79 -13.55
CA SER A 26 -5.53 3.37 -13.75
C SER A 26 -4.92 3.89 -12.45
N PRO A 27 -3.78 3.32 -12.00
CA PRO A 27 -3.01 3.86 -10.87
C PRO A 27 -2.61 5.32 -11.13
N GLN A 28 -2.75 6.17 -10.12
CA GLN A 28 -2.36 7.59 -10.20
C GLN A 28 -1.02 7.79 -9.48
N VAL A 29 0.01 7.11 -9.98
CA VAL A 29 1.34 7.01 -9.37
C VAL A 29 2.43 7.36 -10.38
N ASP A 30 3.58 7.80 -9.88
CA ASP A 30 4.73 8.17 -10.71
C ASP A 30 5.47 6.94 -11.24
N LEU A 31 5.41 5.83 -10.50
CA LEU A 31 6.15 4.61 -10.79
C LEU A 31 5.35 3.36 -10.44
N LEU A 32 5.46 2.31 -11.25
CA LEU A 32 4.93 0.98 -10.92
C LEU A 32 6.05 -0.06 -10.93
N LEU A 33 6.24 -0.75 -9.80
CA LEU A 33 7.24 -1.78 -9.56
C LEU A 33 6.56 -3.15 -9.51
N ASP A 34 6.86 -4.05 -10.45
CA ASP A 34 6.42 -5.45 -10.37
C ASP A 34 7.40 -6.29 -9.54
N LEU A 35 6.87 -6.92 -8.50
CA LEU A 35 7.64 -7.75 -7.59
C LEU A 35 7.58 -9.23 -8.00
N PRO A 36 8.61 -10.04 -7.68
CA PRO A 36 8.63 -11.47 -8.00
C PRO A 36 7.46 -12.29 -7.41
N ASN A 37 6.84 -11.80 -6.35
CA ASN A 37 5.67 -12.43 -5.71
C ASN A 37 4.33 -12.04 -6.36
N LYS A 38 4.37 -11.44 -7.56
CA LYS A 38 3.21 -10.97 -8.34
C LYS A 38 2.47 -9.77 -7.75
N MET A 39 2.97 -9.15 -6.69
CA MET A 39 2.45 -7.85 -6.24
C MET A 39 3.00 -6.73 -7.12
N ILE A 40 2.24 -5.65 -7.26
CA ILE A 40 2.72 -4.40 -7.87
C ILE A 40 2.70 -3.30 -6.81
N LEU A 41 3.78 -2.52 -6.73
CA LEU A 41 3.86 -1.33 -5.90
C LEU A 41 3.77 -0.08 -6.77
N GLY A 42 2.83 0.80 -6.47
CA GLY A 42 2.74 2.14 -7.05
C GLY A 42 3.43 3.14 -6.15
N VAL A 43 4.39 3.92 -6.64
CA VAL A 43 5.05 4.98 -5.86
C VAL A 43 4.54 6.34 -6.32
N SER A 44 3.96 7.10 -5.40
CA SER A 44 3.56 8.49 -5.65
C SER A 44 4.40 9.43 -4.78
N THR A 45 5.31 10.15 -5.43
CA THR A 45 6.16 11.17 -4.82
C THR A 45 5.37 12.42 -4.46
N SER A 46 4.32 12.73 -5.22
CA SER A 46 3.47 13.91 -5.00
C SER A 46 2.70 13.87 -3.68
N ILE A 47 2.24 12.68 -3.28
CA ILE A 47 1.49 12.47 -2.03
C ILE A 47 2.27 11.65 -0.99
N SER A 48 3.56 11.39 -1.25
CA SER A 48 4.43 10.61 -0.37
C SER A 48 3.81 9.27 0.02
N SER A 49 3.40 8.46 -0.97
CA SER A 49 2.73 7.19 -0.75
C SER A 49 3.32 6.03 -1.56
N ILE A 50 3.16 4.82 -1.03
CA ILE A 50 3.35 3.56 -1.75
C ILE A 50 2.03 2.81 -1.73
N GLU A 51 1.41 2.67 -2.88
CA GLU A 51 0.20 1.88 -3.09
C GLU A 51 0.57 0.42 -3.38
N CYS A 52 -0.23 -0.50 -2.85
CA CYS A 52 -0.06 -1.93 -3.00
C CYS A 52 -1.21 -2.50 -3.85
N TYR A 53 -0.85 -3.24 -4.89
CA TYR A 53 -1.79 -3.91 -5.79
C TYR A 53 -1.57 -5.42 -5.79
N ILE A 54 -2.68 -6.16 -5.76
CA ILE A 54 -2.68 -7.63 -5.77
C ILE A 54 -3.49 -8.17 -6.95
N PRO A 55 -3.09 -9.30 -7.54
CA PRO A 55 -3.82 -9.90 -8.64
C PRO A 55 -5.11 -10.57 -8.14
N GLY A 56 -6.21 -10.30 -8.83
CA GLY A 56 -7.46 -11.05 -8.71
C GLY A 56 -7.43 -12.34 -9.53
N SER A 57 -8.50 -13.13 -9.39
CA SER A 57 -8.66 -14.40 -10.13
C SER A 57 -8.86 -14.24 -11.64
N ASP A 58 -9.15 -13.02 -12.09
CA ASP A 58 -9.43 -12.62 -13.47
C ASP A 58 -8.24 -11.96 -14.17
N ASP A 59 -7.04 -12.02 -13.57
CA ASP A 59 -5.81 -11.38 -14.07
C ASP A 59 -5.90 -9.84 -14.11
N VAL A 60 -6.76 -9.26 -13.27
CA VAL A 60 -6.87 -7.83 -13.01
C VAL A 60 -6.26 -7.51 -11.64
N TYR A 61 -5.48 -6.45 -11.57
CA TYR A 61 -4.87 -5.95 -10.35
C TYR A 61 -5.81 -5.00 -9.63
N TYR A 62 -5.98 -5.24 -8.33
CA TYR A 62 -6.84 -4.47 -7.44
C TYR A 62 -6.00 -3.76 -6.39
N TYR A 63 -6.40 -2.55 -6.03
CA TYR A 63 -5.80 -1.79 -4.93
C TYR A 63 -6.11 -2.51 -3.61
N ALA A 64 -5.06 -2.93 -2.91
CA ALA A 64 -5.15 -3.60 -1.61
C ALA A 64 -4.99 -2.62 -0.44
N GLY A 65 -4.25 -1.53 -0.65
CA GLY A 65 -3.94 -0.56 0.38
C GLY A 65 -2.77 0.34 0.01
N ASP A 66 -2.38 1.21 0.92
CA ASP A 66 -1.21 2.08 0.79
C ASP A 66 -0.47 2.29 2.10
N LEU A 67 0.80 2.66 1.97
CA LEU A 67 1.62 3.25 3.01
C LEU A 67 1.78 4.74 2.68
N ASN A 68 1.27 5.60 3.54
CA ASN A 68 1.40 7.04 3.46
C ASN A 68 2.46 7.53 4.45
N PHE A 69 3.46 8.25 3.95
CA PHE A 69 4.56 8.80 4.73
C PHE A 69 4.26 10.25 5.05
N LYS A 70 4.24 10.61 6.34
CA LYS A 70 3.95 11.96 6.80
C LYS A 70 5.10 12.48 7.64
N GLN A 71 5.44 13.75 7.41
CA GLN A 71 6.35 14.51 8.24
C GLN A 71 5.62 15.77 8.73
N THR A 72 5.69 16.02 10.03
CA THR A 72 5.39 17.32 10.62
C THR A 72 6.70 17.99 11.06
N GLU A 73 6.64 19.21 11.58
CA GLU A 73 7.82 19.91 12.09
C GLU A 73 8.60 19.10 13.15
N THR A 74 7.91 18.23 13.88
CA THR A 74 8.47 17.54 15.06
C THR A 74 8.34 16.02 15.04
N SER A 75 7.71 15.43 14.03
CA SER A 75 7.46 13.99 14.01
C SER A 75 7.37 13.40 12.61
N TYR A 76 7.66 12.11 12.51
CA TYR A 76 7.45 11.31 11.31
C TYR A 76 6.45 10.20 11.62
N SER A 77 5.57 9.89 10.68
CA SER A 77 4.65 8.76 10.82
C SER A 77 4.45 8.04 9.48
N VAL A 78 4.09 6.77 9.58
CA VAL A 78 3.62 5.97 8.45
C VAL A 78 2.19 5.54 8.76
N ASP A 79 1.27 5.91 7.89
CA ASP A 79 -0.12 5.48 7.96
C ASP A 79 -0.32 4.36 6.93
N PHE A 80 -0.80 3.20 7.37
CA PHE A 80 -1.22 2.12 6.49
C PHE A 80 -2.75 2.16 6.36
N HIS A 81 -3.25 2.25 5.13
CA HIS A 81 -4.67 2.14 4.81
C HIS A 81 -4.85 0.89 3.97
N GLY A 82 -5.82 0.04 4.29
CA GLY A 82 -6.06 -1.18 3.53
C GLY A 82 -7.55 -1.44 3.29
N ARG A 83 -7.89 -1.91 2.10
CA ARG A 83 -9.19 -2.52 1.82
C ARG A 83 -9.06 -4.01 2.13
N SER A 84 -9.60 -4.43 3.27
CA SER A 84 -9.56 -5.83 3.77
C SER A 84 -8.25 -6.27 4.42
N ILE A 85 -7.78 -5.50 5.41
CA ILE A 85 -6.71 -5.98 6.32
C ILE A 85 -7.28 -7.15 7.14
N GLU A 86 -6.88 -8.38 6.82
CA GLU A 86 -7.28 -9.56 7.60
C GLU A 86 -6.48 -9.66 8.91
N SER A 87 -5.19 -9.29 8.87
CA SER A 87 -4.31 -9.36 10.03
C SER A 87 -3.09 -8.46 9.87
N LEU A 88 -2.50 -8.10 11.00
CA LEU A 88 -1.22 -7.41 11.08
C LEU A 88 -0.25 -8.23 11.93
N SER A 89 1.01 -8.27 11.56
CA SER A 89 2.06 -8.95 12.33
C SER A 89 3.01 -7.92 12.92
N PHE A 90 3.16 -7.92 14.23
CA PHE A 90 4.12 -7.09 14.96
C PHE A 90 5.02 -8.00 15.80
N ASN A 91 6.33 -7.95 15.60
CA ASN A 91 7.30 -8.76 16.38
C ASN A 91 7.00 -10.27 16.39
N ASN A 92 6.55 -10.83 15.26
CA ASN A 92 6.08 -12.22 15.11
C ASN A 92 4.78 -12.55 15.87
N GLU A 93 4.11 -11.56 16.46
CA GLU A 93 2.76 -11.71 17.00
C GLU A 93 1.73 -11.27 15.97
N LYS A 94 0.77 -12.14 15.68
CA LYS A 94 -0.33 -11.86 14.75
C LYS A 94 -1.48 -11.21 15.52
N ILE A 95 -1.75 -9.94 15.23
CA ILE A 95 -2.92 -9.22 15.71
C ILE A 95 -4.01 -9.35 14.65
N GLN A 96 -5.14 -9.96 15.00
CA GLN A 96 -6.32 -9.97 14.14
C GLN A 96 -6.98 -8.60 14.18
N VAL A 97 -7.25 -8.05 13.00
CA VAL A 97 -7.99 -6.79 12.86
C VAL A 97 -9.39 -7.17 12.37
N PRO A 98 -10.42 -7.19 13.23
CA PRO A 98 -11.77 -7.48 12.78
C PRO A 98 -12.24 -6.34 11.88
N SER A 99 -12.16 -6.52 10.57
CA SER A 99 -12.70 -5.61 9.57
C SER A 99 -13.91 -6.25 8.90
N GLY A 100 -15.02 -5.51 8.79
CA GLY A 100 -16.14 -5.91 7.93
C GLY A 100 -15.74 -5.79 6.46
N SER A 101 -16.46 -6.45 5.56
CA SER A 101 -16.15 -6.49 4.11
C SER A 101 -16.02 -5.12 3.44
N ASP A 102 -16.62 -4.08 4.04
CA ASP A 102 -16.63 -2.71 3.52
C ASP A 102 -15.86 -1.71 4.42
N ALA A 103 -15.15 -2.18 5.46
CA ALA A 103 -14.48 -1.31 6.41
C ALA A 103 -13.05 -0.97 5.94
N LEU A 104 -12.76 0.31 5.75
CA LEU A 104 -11.39 0.82 5.67
C LEU A 104 -10.74 0.62 7.04
N SER A 105 -9.60 -0.07 7.08
CA SER A 105 -8.82 -0.26 8.31
C SER A 105 -7.56 0.58 8.23
N ASP A 106 -7.33 1.40 9.26
CA ASP A 106 -6.23 2.36 9.32
C ASP A 106 -5.31 2.04 10.48
N VAL A 107 -4.00 1.96 10.21
CA VAL A 107 -2.97 1.80 11.24
C VAL A 107 -1.94 2.90 11.12
N ARG A 108 -1.80 3.68 12.18
CA ARG A 108 -0.77 4.71 12.28
C ARG A 108 0.41 4.23 13.12
N ILE A 109 1.61 4.34 12.55
CA ILE A 109 2.88 4.02 13.22
C ILE A 109 3.68 5.31 13.35
N GLY A 110 3.94 5.75 14.59
CA GLY A 110 4.84 6.86 14.86
C GLY A 110 6.30 6.42 14.78
N LEU A 111 7.14 7.22 14.13
CA LEU A 111 8.58 6.94 14.00
C LEU A 111 9.37 7.81 14.98
N ASP A 112 10.22 7.16 15.77
CA ASP A 112 11.11 7.80 16.74
C ASP A 112 12.53 7.84 16.15
N VAL A 113 12.91 9.04 15.71
CA VAL A 113 14.19 9.28 15.04
C VAL A 113 15.36 9.07 16.02
N GLU A 114 15.21 9.47 17.28
CA GLU A 114 16.28 9.30 18.28
C GLU A 114 16.55 7.83 18.54
N LYS A 115 15.50 7.00 18.65
CA LYS A 115 15.66 5.54 18.77
C LYS A 115 16.36 4.94 17.55
N SER A 116 16.03 5.40 16.35
CA SER A 116 16.67 4.94 15.12
C SER A 116 18.17 5.30 15.08
N ILE A 117 18.52 6.53 15.47
CA ILE A 117 19.92 6.98 15.59
C ILE A 117 20.68 6.15 16.64
N ASN A 118 20.07 5.92 17.81
CA ASN A 118 20.68 5.16 18.89
C ASN A 118 20.87 3.69 18.50
N TRP A 119 19.90 3.08 17.81
CA TRP A 119 20.04 1.73 17.29
C TRP A 119 21.21 1.64 16.32
N PHE A 120 21.31 2.56 15.35
CA PHE A 120 22.40 2.55 14.37
C PHE A 120 23.78 2.70 15.04
N LYS A 121 23.94 3.64 15.97
CA LYS A 121 25.21 3.86 16.70
C LYS A 121 25.66 2.65 17.53
N ASN A 122 24.71 1.91 18.08
CA ASN A 122 24.98 0.76 18.95
C ASN A 122 25.03 -0.57 18.20
N SER A 123 24.58 -0.61 16.96
CA SER A 123 24.64 -1.80 16.13
C SER A 123 26.05 -1.92 15.54
N LYS A 124 26.69 -3.08 15.76
CA LYS A 124 27.97 -3.41 15.13
C LYS A 124 27.71 -3.89 13.70
N PHE A 125 27.40 -2.97 12.80
CA PHE A 125 27.51 -3.20 11.36
C PHE A 125 28.93 -2.88 10.89
#